data_AF-Q11CB0-F1
#
_entry.id   AF-Q11CB0-F1
#
_cell.length_a   1.000
_cell.length_b   1.000
_cell.length_c   1.000
_cell.angle_alpha   90.00
_cell.angle_beta   90.00
_cell.angle_gamma   90.00
#
_symmetry.space_group_name_H-M   'P 1'
#
loop_
_entity.id
_entity.type
_entity.pdbx_description
1 polymer ?
#
loop_
_entity_poly.entity_id
_entity_poly.type
_entity_poly.pdbx_seq_one_letter_code
_entity_poly.pdbx_strand_id
1 'polypeptide(L)'
;MRQFSLMRLMGAGLLLGLSWAVTAKAEPLAKDLFGAQKLPAATAPASYGFYSKGCFAGGIAIAPDGNHWQAMRLSRNRRWGHPDLIHLLERFSRDAAADGWPGLLVGDISQPRGGPMLTGHASHQIGLDADIWFTPMPNRRLSIEEREKVSAISMIRKDSLYVDENRWTAAHANLLRRAASYPQVERILVHPGIKKKLCDTVQGDRSWLRKIRPFWGHDYHFHVRIGCPKGSVGCKSQAAVPQSEGCDKSLAWWFTEEPWRPATGPQEPKARDVMTMSALPAACRVVLAAPSPPSEAAVTLVDAADAPSYAAAAPKPLQPAADPASLLHSLQPADIPRPTPRPYR
;
A
#
# COMPACT_ATOMS: atom_id res chain seq x y z
N MET A 1 66.03 -48.07 -51.28
CA MET A 1 66.40 -47.00 -52.24
C MET A 1 65.36 -45.90 -52.17
N ARG A 2 65.84 -44.66 -52.03
CA ARG A 2 65.25 -43.37 -52.46
C ARG A 2 64.02 -42.77 -51.76
N GLN A 3 64.28 -41.54 -51.30
CA GLN A 3 63.43 -40.42 -50.91
C GLN A 3 62.30 -40.11 -51.92
N PHE A 4 61.22 -39.46 -51.47
CA PHE A 4 60.78 -38.13 -51.96
C PHE A 4 59.77 -37.49 -50.98
N SER A 5 60.08 -36.27 -50.53
CA SER A 5 59.19 -35.36 -49.82
C SER A 5 58.06 -34.84 -50.73
N LEU A 6 56.89 -34.54 -50.16
CA LEU A 6 56.05 -33.42 -50.61
C LEU A 6 55.18 -32.86 -49.48
N MET A 7 55.43 -31.58 -49.17
CA MET A 7 54.66 -30.66 -48.32
C MET A 7 53.18 -30.62 -48.67
N ARG A 8 52.30 -30.61 -47.65
CA ARG A 8 50.99 -29.93 -47.72
C ARG A 8 50.64 -29.24 -46.38
N LEU A 9 50.84 -27.92 -46.42
CA LEU A 9 50.12 -26.81 -45.78
C LEU A 9 49.29 -27.07 -44.50
N MET A 10 49.72 -26.38 -43.43
CA MET A 10 48.94 -26.07 -42.23
C MET A 10 47.70 -25.24 -42.59
N GLY A 11 46.53 -25.67 -42.14
CA GLY A 11 45.33 -24.87 -42.08
C GLY A 11 44.74 -24.95 -40.67
N ALA A 12 45.28 -24.16 -39.74
CA ALA A 12 44.69 -24.00 -38.41
C ALA A 12 43.49 -23.05 -38.52
N GLY A 13 42.29 -23.61 -38.67
CA GLY A 13 41.05 -22.85 -38.59
C GLY A 13 40.81 -22.36 -37.16
N LEU A 14 41.15 -21.11 -36.89
CA LEU A 14 40.78 -20.40 -35.67
C LEU A 14 39.26 -20.15 -35.70
N LEU A 15 38.48 -21.03 -35.07
CA LEU A 15 37.08 -20.74 -34.78
C LEU A 15 37.02 -19.63 -33.72
N LEU A 16 36.89 -18.38 -34.15
CA LEU A 16 36.55 -17.26 -33.27
C LEU A 16 35.13 -17.50 -32.72
N GLY A 17 35.05 -18.07 -31.52
CA GLY A 17 33.81 -18.08 -30.73
C GLY A 17 33.42 -16.66 -30.37
N LEU A 18 32.48 -16.08 -31.13
CA LEU A 18 31.78 -14.86 -30.78
C LEU A 18 31.00 -15.10 -29.48
N SER A 19 31.67 -14.85 -28.36
CA SER A 19 31.04 -14.83 -27.05
C SER A 19 30.21 -13.55 -26.98
N TRP A 20 28.91 -13.66 -27.27
CA TRP A 20 27.97 -12.60 -26.98
C TRP A 20 27.95 -12.40 -25.46
N ALA A 21 28.73 -11.44 -24.98
CA ALA A 21 28.64 -10.98 -23.62
C ALA A 21 27.26 -10.34 -23.44
N VAL A 22 26.30 -11.13 -22.95
CA VAL A 22 25.02 -10.61 -22.50
C VAL A 22 25.32 -9.67 -21.34
N THR A 23 25.28 -8.36 -21.60
CA THR A 23 25.37 -7.37 -20.55
C THR A 23 24.17 -7.56 -19.63
N ALA A 24 24.40 -8.11 -18.44
CA ALA A 24 23.36 -8.25 -17.44
C ALA A 24 22.87 -6.84 -17.06
N LYS A 25 21.70 -6.43 -17.58
CA LYS A 25 21.05 -5.20 -17.16
C LYS A 25 20.65 -5.36 -15.69
N ALA A 26 21.04 -4.41 -14.86
CA ALA A 26 20.63 -4.36 -13.46
C ALA A 26 19.09 -4.41 -13.39
N GLU A 27 18.56 -5.29 -12.53
CA GLU A 27 17.12 -5.43 -12.35
C GLU A 27 16.53 -4.10 -11.87
N PRO A 28 15.42 -3.62 -12.45
CA PRO A 28 14.77 -2.40 -12.00
C PRO A 28 14.35 -2.48 -10.52
N LEU A 29 14.45 -1.35 -9.81
CA LEU A 29 13.99 -1.26 -8.43
C LEU A 29 12.47 -1.44 -8.37
N ALA A 30 12.02 -2.22 -7.38
CA ALA A 30 10.60 -2.47 -7.19
C ALA A 30 9.82 -1.17 -6.90
N LYS A 31 10.41 -0.22 -6.15
CA LYS A 31 9.75 1.05 -5.86
C LYS A 31 9.39 1.85 -7.11
N ASP A 32 10.23 1.80 -8.15
CA ASP A 32 10.02 2.57 -9.38
C ASP A 32 8.91 1.92 -10.22
N LEU A 33 8.90 0.59 -10.29
CA LEU A 33 7.88 -0.17 -10.99
C LEU A 33 6.49 -0.04 -10.36
N PHE A 34 6.40 -0.19 -9.03
CA PHE A 34 5.14 -0.05 -8.31
C PHE A 34 4.68 1.40 -8.23
N GLY A 35 5.60 2.36 -8.07
CA GLY A 35 5.30 3.78 -8.06
C GLY A 35 4.84 4.35 -9.41
N ALA A 36 5.15 3.66 -10.52
CA ALA A 36 4.67 4.04 -11.85
C ALA A 36 3.18 3.69 -12.07
N GLN A 37 2.63 2.74 -11.31
CA GLN A 37 1.25 2.30 -11.49
C GLN A 37 0.27 3.38 -11.06
N LYS A 38 -0.74 3.64 -11.90
CA LYS A 38 -1.79 4.64 -11.63
C LYS A 38 -3.04 4.04 -11.00
N LEU A 39 -3.35 2.79 -11.33
CA LEU A 39 -4.56 2.08 -10.92
C LEU A 39 -4.20 0.69 -10.34
N PRO A 40 -5.08 0.12 -9.49
CA PRO A 40 -4.85 -1.19 -8.89
C PRO A 40 -4.88 -2.30 -9.94
N ALA A 41 -4.46 -3.49 -9.55
CA ALA A 41 -4.65 -4.70 -10.36
C ALA A 41 -6.13 -5.09 -10.33
N ALA A 42 -6.76 -5.21 -11.51
CA ALA A 42 -8.14 -5.66 -11.67
C ALA A 42 -8.25 -7.18 -11.54
N THR A 43 -8.02 -7.68 -10.33
CA THR A 43 -8.09 -9.09 -9.95
C THR A 43 -8.79 -9.23 -8.60
N ALA A 44 -9.01 -10.47 -8.14
CA ALA A 44 -9.52 -10.71 -6.79
C ALA A 44 -8.61 -10.05 -5.73
N PRO A 45 -9.19 -9.48 -4.65
CA PRO A 45 -8.42 -8.88 -3.56
C PRO A 45 -7.55 -9.90 -2.84
N ALA A 46 -6.26 -9.59 -2.69
CA ALA A 46 -5.33 -10.39 -1.89
C ALA A 46 -4.06 -9.60 -1.55
N SER A 47 -3.55 -9.78 -0.33
CA SER A 47 -2.27 -9.26 0.13
C SER A 47 -1.20 -10.35 0.07
N TYR A 48 0.02 -10.01 -0.37
CA TYR A 48 1.12 -10.96 -0.54
C TYR A 48 2.40 -10.48 0.14
N GLY A 49 3.05 -11.37 0.90
CA GLY A 49 4.30 -11.08 1.58
C GLY A 49 4.10 -10.42 2.95
N PHE A 50 5.03 -9.56 3.32
CA PHE A 50 5.05 -8.87 4.61
C PHE A 50 4.82 -7.36 4.42
N TYR A 51 4.38 -6.67 5.47
CA TYR A 51 4.02 -5.25 5.45
C TYR A 51 5.06 -4.31 4.81
N SER A 52 6.35 -4.66 4.92
CA SER A 52 7.50 -3.94 4.35
C SER A 52 8.25 -4.70 3.25
N LYS A 53 7.66 -5.79 2.74
CA LYS A 53 8.23 -6.62 1.68
C LYS A 53 7.13 -7.41 0.98
N GLY A 54 6.34 -6.74 0.15
CA GLY A 54 5.17 -7.33 -0.45
C GLY A 54 4.46 -6.44 -1.47
N CYS A 55 3.27 -6.86 -1.88
CA CYS A 55 2.35 -6.16 -2.76
C CYS A 55 0.90 -6.57 -2.43
N PHE A 56 -0.08 -5.95 -3.07
CA PHE A 56 -1.47 -6.42 -3.00
C PHE A 56 -2.20 -6.21 -4.33
N ALA A 57 -3.26 -6.99 -4.54
CA ALA A 57 -4.10 -6.97 -5.74
C ALA A 57 -5.56 -6.70 -5.37
N GLY A 58 -6.40 -6.41 -6.37
CA GLY A 58 -7.83 -6.14 -6.16
C GLY A 58 -8.09 -4.99 -5.20
N GLY A 59 -7.19 -4.00 -5.20
CA GLY A 59 -7.28 -2.84 -4.35
C GLY A 59 -8.45 -1.94 -4.69
N ILE A 60 -9.01 -1.31 -3.67
CA ILE A 60 -9.95 -0.19 -3.83
C ILE A 60 -9.36 1.04 -3.17
N ALA A 61 -9.84 2.22 -3.58
CA ALA A 61 -9.46 3.46 -2.96
C ALA A 61 -10.53 3.98 -2.01
N ILE A 62 -10.11 4.59 -0.89
CA ILE A 62 -11.03 5.42 -0.09
C ILE A 62 -11.29 6.73 -0.85
N ALA A 63 -12.55 7.16 -1.02
CA ALA A 63 -12.86 8.41 -1.70
C ALA A 63 -12.06 9.60 -1.12
N PRO A 64 -11.70 10.61 -1.94
CA PRO A 64 -11.04 11.81 -1.46
C PRO A 64 -11.81 12.46 -0.31
N ASP A 65 -13.14 12.41 -0.36
CA ASP A 65 -14.05 12.90 0.65
C ASP A 65 -15.05 11.83 1.05
N GLY A 66 -15.38 11.82 2.32
CA GLY A 66 -16.60 11.20 2.82
C GLY A 66 -17.24 12.06 3.88
N ASN A 67 -18.30 11.59 4.50
CA ASN A 67 -19.04 12.37 5.49
C ASN A 67 -18.18 12.73 6.70
N HIS A 68 -17.30 11.81 7.13
CA HIS A 68 -16.48 11.95 8.34
C HIS A 68 -14.97 11.79 8.08
N TRP A 69 -14.51 11.93 6.83
CA TRP A 69 -13.08 11.92 6.52
C TRP A 69 -12.72 12.80 5.33
N GLN A 70 -11.42 13.11 5.24
CA GLN A 70 -10.79 13.65 4.04
C GLN A 70 -9.43 12.99 3.84
N ALA A 71 -9.15 12.51 2.63
CA ALA A 71 -7.83 12.03 2.26
C ALA A 71 -6.89 13.19 1.95
N MET A 72 -5.67 13.11 2.47
CA MET A 72 -4.61 14.12 2.39
C MET A 72 -3.57 13.72 1.34
N ARG A 73 -2.83 14.69 0.81
CA ARG A 73 -1.73 14.45 -0.14
C ARG A 73 -2.15 13.58 -1.35
N LEU A 74 -3.30 13.92 -1.96
CA LEU A 74 -3.91 13.19 -3.07
C LEU A 74 -2.93 12.98 -4.24
N SER A 75 -2.07 13.98 -4.49
CA SER A 75 -1.04 13.94 -5.54
C SER A 75 -0.09 12.74 -5.44
N ARG A 76 0.08 12.17 -4.24
CA ARG A 76 0.95 11.00 -4.01
C ARG A 76 0.40 9.70 -4.57
N ASN A 77 -0.90 9.66 -4.90
CA ASN A 77 -1.62 8.46 -5.33
C ASN A 77 -1.52 7.29 -4.32
N ARG A 78 -1.76 7.57 -3.03
CA ARG A 78 -1.57 6.62 -1.91
C ARG A 78 -2.84 6.26 -1.14
N ARG A 79 -4.01 6.51 -1.71
CA ARG A 79 -5.32 6.26 -1.06
C ARG A 79 -5.88 4.85 -1.30
N TRP A 80 -5.02 3.89 -1.66
CA TRP A 80 -5.40 2.53 -2.09
C TRP A 80 -5.11 1.51 -1.00
N GLY A 81 -5.98 0.52 -0.83
CA GLY A 81 -5.78 -0.56 0.13
C GLY A 81 -6.59 -1.80 -0.19
N HIS A 82 -6.38 -2.85 0.61
CA HIS A 82 -7.24 -4.02 0.59
C HIS A 82 -8.66 -3.60 1.03
N PRO A 83 -9.75 -4.15 0.43
CA PRO A 83 -11.13 -3.80 0.80
C PRO A 83 -11.41 -3.82 2.30
N ASP A 84 -10.94 -4.85 3.02
CA ASP A 84 -11.03 -4.94 4.50
C ASP A 84 -10.49 -3.69 5.23
N LEU A 85 -9.35 -3.14 4.79
CA LEU A 85 -8.79 -1.93 5.38
C LEU A 85 -9.64 -0.71 5.04
N ILE A 86 -10.02 -0.55 3.77
CA ILE A 86 -10.78 0.62 3.32
C ILE A 86 -12.15 0.68 4.01
N HIS A 87 -12.82 -0.46 4.14
CA HIS A 87 -14.08 -0.56 4.88
C HIS A 87 -13.90 -0.33 6.38
N LEU A 88 -12.76 -0.73 6.95
CA LEU A 88 -12.44 -0.41 8.34
C LEU A 88 -12.23 1.09 8.53
N LEU A 89 -11.51 1.77 7.63
CA LEU A 89 -11.27 3.22 7.72
C LEU A 89 -12.56 4.02 7.58
N GLU A 90 -13.42 3.62 6.65
CA GLU A 90 -14.73 4.24 6.45
C GLU A 90 -15.61 4.11 7.71
N ARG A 91 -15.72 2.90 8.28
CA ARG A 91 -16.39 2.67 9.56
C ARG A 91 -15.73 3.44 10.71
N PHE A 92 -14.41 3.43 10.79
CA PHE A 92 -13.66 4.15 11.81
C PHE A 92 -13.93 5.64 11.78
N SER A 93 -14.10 6.23 10.59
CA SER A 93 -14.45 7.64 10.46
C SER A 93 -15.80 7.98 11.09
N ARG A 94 -16.82 7.14 10.88
CA ARG A 94 -18.15 7.29 11.49
C ARG A 94 -18.11 7.09 12.99
N ASP A 95 -17.48 6.02 13.45
CA ASP A 95 -17.46 5.67 14.86
C ASP A 95 -16.64 6.69 15.68
N ALA A 96 -15.55 7.21 15.12
CA ALA A 96 -14.80 8.30 15.72
C ALA A 96 -15.66 9.58 15.82
N ALA A 97 -16.45 9.88 14.79
CA ALA A 97 -17.39 11.00 14.82
C ALA A 97 -18.50 10.83 15.85
N ALA A 98 -19.05 9.62 16.00
CA ALA A 98 -19.99 9.29 17.05
C ALA A 98 -19.37 9.45 18.47
N ASP A 99 -18.07 9.21 18.61
CA ASP A 99 -17.31 9.43 19.84
C ASP A 99 -16.91 10.91 20.07
N GLY A 100 -17.32 11.83 19.19
CA GLY A 100 -17.06 13.26 19.30
C GLY A 100 -15.78 13.76 18.61
N TRP A 101 -15.10 12.93 17.82
CA TRP A 101 -13.99 13.37 16.96
C TRP A 101 -14.52 13.98 15.66
N PRO A 102 -14.13 15.18 15.22
CA PRO A 102 -14.82 15.87 14.11
C PRO A 102 -14.71 15.17 12.74
N GLY A 103 -13.78 14.23 12.59
CA GLY A 103 -13.56 13.42 11.39
C GLY A 103 -12.09 13.11 11.18
N LEU A 104 -11.79 12.15 10.30
CA LEU A 104 -10.42 11.69 10.05
C LEU A 104 -9.76 12.49 8.93
N LEU A 105 -8.53 12.94 9.15
CA LEU A 105 -7.63 13.28 8.06
C LEU A 105 -6.77 12.05 7.77
N VAL A 106 -7.04 11.40 6.63
CA VAL A 106 -6.41 10.14 6.22
C VAL A 106 -5.17 10.44 5.39
N GLY A 107 -4.00 9.98 5.85
CA GLY A 107 -2.72 10.11 5.17
C GLY A 107 -2.47 9.00 4.16
N ASP A 108 -1.22 8.51 4.13
CA ASP A 108 -0.82 7.45 3.19
C ASP A 108 -1.47 6.11 3.61
N ILE A 109 -2.06 5.38 2.65
CA ILE A 109 -2.52 3.99 2.80
C ILE A 109 -1.58 3.05 2.05
N SER A 110 -1.60 3.03 0.72
CA SER A 110 -0.67 2.29 -0.12
C SER A 110 -0.73 2.83 -1.55
N GLN A 111 0.32 2.59 -2.33
CA GLN A 111 0.28 2.77 -3.79
C GLN A 111 -0.77 1.83 -4.41
N PRO A 112 -1.23 2.02 -5.67
CA PRO A 112 -2.35 1.28 -6.23
C PRO A 112 -2.20 -0.24 -6.22
N ARG A 113 -0.95 -0.73 -6.35
CA ARG A 113 -0.61 -2.16 -6.32
C ARG A 113 0.29 -2.53 -5.14
N GLY A 114 0.40 -1.63 -4.17
CA GLY A 114 1.30 -1.78 -3.04
C GLY A 114 2.77 -1.60 -3.41
N GLY A 115 3.61 -2.53 -2.96
CA GLY A 115 5.05 -2.49 -3.24
C GLY A 115 5.80 -1.44 -2.42
N PRO A 116 7.14 -1.46 -2.45
CA PRO A 116 7.96 -0.43 -1.82
C PRO A 116 7.58 0.97 -2.31
N MET A 117 7.36 1.90 -1.38
CA MET A 117 6.99 3.28 -1.73
C MET A 117 8.18 4.04 -2.33
N LEU A 118 7.90 4.93 -3.28
CA LEU A 118 8.89 5.88 -3.81
C LEU A 118 9.57 6.70 -2.70
N THR A 119 8.81 7.08 -1.68
CA THR A 119 9.24 7.94 -0.57
C THR A 119 8.46 7.63 0.71
N GLY A 120 8.92 8.12 1.87
CA GLY A 120 8.16 8.03 3.12
C GLY A 120 8.37 6.71 3.86
N HIS A 121 7.33 5.89 3.95
CA HIS A 121 7.26 4.73 4.85
C HIS A 121 8.08 3.54 4.34
N ALA A 122 8.50 2.68 5.27
CA ALA A 122 9.11 1.38 4.95
C ALA A 122 8.05 0.28 4.76
N SER A 123 6.87 0.43 5.39
CA SER A 123 5.73 -0.48 5.25
C SER A 123 4.71 0.02 4.21
N HIS A 124 3.40 -0.20 4.39
CA HIS A 124 2.35 0.21 3.44
C HIS A 124 2.46 -0.47 2.07
N GLN A 125 3.07 -1.65 2.01
CA GLN A 125 3.31 -2.34 0.74
C GLN A 125 2.19 -3.31 0.39
N ILE A 126 1.35 -3.73 1.35
CA ILE A 126 0.38 -4.82 1.15
C ILE A 126 -1.07 -4.40 1.36
N GLY A 127 -1.36 -3.09 1.39
CA GLY A 127 -2.74 -2.59 1.48
C GLY A 127 -3.41 -2.78 2.84
N LEU A 128 -2.62 -2.95 3.92
CA LEU A 128 -3.10 -3.26 5.28
C LEU A 128 -2.64 -2.23 6.33
N ASP A 129 -2.09 -1.09 5.88
CA ASP A 129 -1.56 -0.02 6.69
C ASP A 129 -2.20 1.32 6.29
N ALA A 130 -2.49 2.19 7.26
CA ALA A 130 -2.98 3.54 7.00
C ALA A 130 -2.52 4.52 8.07
N ASP A 131 -2.10 5.71 7.64
CA ASP A 131 -1.79 6.81 8.54
C ASP A 131 -3.01 7.69 8.78
N ILE A 132 -3.26 8.05 10.03
CA ILE A 132 -4.35 8.95 10.43
C ILE A 132 -3.75 10.09 11.25
N TRP A 133 -4.01 11.32 10.83
CA TRP A 133 -3.44 12.48 11.52
C TRP A 133 -4.10 12.69 12.87
N PHE A 134 -3.31 13.15 13.85
CA PHE A 134 -3.85 13.64 15.12
C PHE A 134 -4.51 15.02 14.99
N THR A 135 -4.22 15.76 13.91
CA THR A 135 -4.90 17.01 13.61
C THR A 135 -6.39 16.75 13.34
N PRO A 136 -7.31 17.35 14.11
CA PRO A 136 -8.75 17.19 13.87
C PRO A 136 -9.14 17.69 12.48
N MET A 137 -10.05 16.98 11.82
CA MET A 137 -10.62 17.43 10.55
C MET A 137 -11.36 18.76 10.74
N PRO A 138 -11.13 19.78 9.88
CA PRO A 138 -11.85 21.05 10.00
C PRO A 138 -13.34 20.88 9.65
N ASN A 139 -14.19 21.78 10.16
CA ASN A 139 -15.62 21.81 9.84
C ASN A 139 -15.92 22.41 8.44
N ARG A 140 -15.11 22.04 7.45
CA ARG A 140 -15.27 22.39 6.04
C ARG A 140 -14.48 21.40 5.20
N ARG A 141 -14.79 21.36 3.90
CA ARG A 141 -13.95 20.62 2.96
C ARG A 141 -12.68 21.38 2.62
N LEU A 142 -11.54 20.70 2.70
CA LEU A 142 -10.26 21.21 2.22
C LEU A 142 -10.21 21.09 0.71
N SER A 143 -9.76 22.13 0.03
CA SER A 143 -9.46 22.07 -1.40
C SER A 143 -8.32 21.09 -1.67
N ILE A 144 -8.17 20.67 -2.94
CA ILE A 144 -7.06 19.81 -3.35
C ILE A 144 -5.71 20.45 -2.98
N GLU A 145 -5.55 21.75 -3.24
CA GLU A 145 -4.32 22.48 -2.92
C GLU A 145 -4.04 22.56 -1.41
N GLU A 146 -5.07 22.80 -0.59
CA GLU A 146 -4.92 22.82 0.85
C GLU A 146 -4.47 21.45 1.39
N ARG A 147 -4.99 20.35 0.85
CA ARG A 147 -4.58 18.99 1.22
C ARG A 147 -3.14 18.67 0.90
N GLU A 148 -2.52 19.39 -0.02
CA GLU A 148 -1.09 19.25 -0.32
C GLU A 148 -0.21 20.10 0.62
N LYS A 149 -0.72 21.25 1.09
CA LYS A 149 0.06 22.26 1.81
C LYS A 149 -0.11 22.23 3.33
N VAL A 150 -1.29 21.91 3.84
CA VAL A 150 -1.55 21.88 5.30
C VAL A 150 -0.62 20.86 5.93
N SER A 151 0.10 21.25 6.99
CA SER A 151 0.95 20.33 7.74
C SER A 151 0.20 19.72 8.92
N ALA A 152 0.46 18.45 9.18
CA ALA A 152 0.03 17.82 10.41
C ALA A 152 0.76 18.44 11.62
N ILE A 153 0.10 18.49 12.75
CA ILE A 153 0.61 19.12 13.97
C ILE A 153 1.14 18.02 14.90
N SER A 154 2.40 18.13 15.34
CA SER A 154 2.98 17.21 16.31
C SER A 154 2.29 17.34 17.68
N MET A 155 1.95 16.21 18.28
CA MET A 155 1.43 16.10 19.64
C MET A 155 2.54 16.13 20.69
N ILE A 156 3.81 16.13 20.27
CA ILE A 156 4.98 16.16 21.15
C ILE A 156 5.46 17.59 21.30
N ARG A 157 5.78 17.97 22.53
CA ARG A 157 6.33 19.28 22.85
C ARG A 157 7.69 19.43 22.16
N LYS A 158 7.96 20.62 21.62
CA LYS A 158 9.23 20.92 20.97
C LYS A 158 10.40 20.56 21.90
N ASP A 159 11.43 19.93 21.33
CA ASP A 159 12.66 19.52 22.03
C ASP A 159 12.41 18.61 23.25
N SER A 160 11.38 17.75 23.15
CA SER A 160 10.94 16.86 24.22
C SER A 160 10.54 15.48 23.70
N LEU A 161 10.46 14.50 24.61
CA LEU A 161 9.81 13.20 24.36
C LEU A 161 8.38 13.14 24.90
N TYR A 162 7.89 14.22 25.51
CA TYR A 162 6.59 14.27 26.18
C TYR A 162 5.55 15.01 25.33
N VAL A 163 4.30 14.61 25.50
CA VAL A 163 3.16 15.28 24.87
C VAL A 163 3.12 16.78 25.23
N ASP A 164 2.69 17.60 24.27
CA ASP A 164 2.29 18.98 24.49
C ASP A 164 0.86 19.00 25.08
N GLU A 165 0.75 19.33 26.37
CA GLU A 165 -0.51 19.36 27.11
C GLU A 165 -1.49 20.42 26.59
N ASN A 166 -1.03 21.42 25.83
CA ASN A 166 -1.91 22.41 25.21
C ASN A 166 -2.60 21.88 23.94
N ARG A 167 -2.12 20.76 23.39
CA ARG A 167 -2.64 20.15 22.16
C ARG A 167 -3.37 18.85 22.43
N TRP A 168 -2.86 18.04 23.35
CA TRP A 168 -3.42 16.75 23.66
C TRP A 168 -4.72 16.89 24.46
N THR A 169 -5.72 16.11 24.05
CA THR A 169 -7.03 16.08 24.72
C THR A 169 -7.49 14.64 24.93
N ALA A 170 -8.50 14.44 25.79
CA ALA A 170 -9.11 13.13 25.98
C ALA A 170 -9.69 12.55 24.66
N ALA A 171 -10.09 13.41 23.72
CA ALA A 171 -10.59 12.98 22.41
C ALA A 171 -9.50 12.24 21.60
N HIS A 172 -8.22 12.63 21.72
CA HIS A 172 -7.11 11.91 21.08
C HIS A 172 -6.94 10.50 21.66
N ALA A 173 -7.06 10.36 22.98
CA ALA A 173 -7.02 9.06 23.63
C ALA A 173 -8.21 8.18 23.21
N ASN A 174 -9.41 8.75 23.13
CA ASN A 174 -10.62 8.05 22.69
C ASN A 174 -10.52 7.62 21.22
N LEU A 175 -9.94 8.45 20.35
CA LEU A 175 -9.69 8.11 18.95
C LEU A 175 -8.80 6.86 18.83
N LEU A 176 -7.69 6.81 19.58
CA LEU A 176 -6.80 5.65 19.60
C LEU A 176 -7.46 4.42 20.21
N ARG A 177 -8.27 4.59 21.28
CA ARG A 177 -9.06 3.51 21.87
C ARG A 177 -10.07 2.94 20.87
N ARG A 178 -10.77 3.80 20.14
CA ARG A 178 -11.71 3.41 19.09
C ARG A 178 -11.00 2.62 18.00
N ALA A 179 -9.88 3.12 17.49
CA ALA A 179 -9.08 2.38 16.50
C ALA A 179 -8.62 1.02 17.04
N ALA A 180 -8.18 0.93 18.30
CA ALA A 180 -7.72 -0.33 18.89
C ALA A 180 -8.85 -1.34 19.15
N SER A 181 -10.10 -0.87 19.26
CA SER A 181 -11.26 -1.72 19.55
C SER A 181 -11.61 -2.68 18.40
N TYR A 182 -11.22 -2.36 17.17
CA TYR A 182 -11.48 -3.24 16.02
C TYR A 182 -10.69 -4.55 16.13
N PRO A 183 -11.33 -5.72 16.00
CA PRO A 183 -10.64 -7.00 16.03
C PRO A 183 -9.64 -7.16 14.88
N GLN A 184 -9.88 -6.50 13.75
CA GLN A 184 -8.98 -6.50 12.59
C GLN A 184 -7.67 -5.75 12.85
N VAL A 185 -7.68 -4.75 13.74
CA VAL A 185 -6.49 -3.94 14.05
C VAL A 185 -5.56 -4.74 14.97
N GLU A 186 -4.35 -4.98 14.51
CA GLU A 186 -3.32 -5.69 15.27
C GLU A 186 -2.40 -4.73 16.03
N ARG A 187 -2.06 -3.58 15.42
CA ARG A 187 -1.15 -2.59 15.98
C ARG A 187 -1.55 -1.19 15.58
N ILE A 188 -1.28 -0.26 16.47
CA ILE A 188 -1.30 1.18 16.22
C ILE A 188 0.06 1.73 16.63
N LEU A 189 0.84 2.26 15.69
CA LEU A 189 2.15 2.84 15.99
C LEU A 189 1.99 4.32 16.31
N VAL A 190 2.58 4.75 17.42
CA VAL A 190 2.56 6.13 17.91
C VAL A 190 3.93 6.51 18.46
N HIS A 191 4.21 7.80 18.56
CA HIS A 191 5.39 8.29 19.28
C HIS A 191 5.41 7.75 20.74
N PRO A 192 6.59 7.42 21.32
CA PRO A 192 6.68 6.92 22.69
C PRO A 192 6.06 7.84 23.74
N GLY A 193 6.16 9.17 23.55
CA GLY A 193 5.52 10.18 24.38
C GLY A 193 3.98 10.06 24.45
N ILE A 194 3.35 9.73 23.33
CA ILE A 194 1.91 9.50 23.26
C ILE A 194 1.55 8.21 24.01
N LYS A 195 2.32 7.13 23.78
CA LYS A 195 2.14 5.87 24.51
C LYS A 195 2.27 6.09 26.02
N LYS A 196 3.26 6.87 26.46
CA LYS A 196 3.44 7.23 27.87
C LYS A 196 2.25 8.03 28.40
N LYS A 197 1.79 9.07 27.69
CA LYS A 197 0.61 9.84 28.08
C LYS A 197 -0.60 8.94 28.33
N LEU A 198 -0.86 7.99 27.42
CA LEU A 198 -1.92 7.00 27.60
C LEU A 198 -1.71 6.11 28.83
N CYS A 199 -0.49 5.60 29.02
CA CYS A 199 -0.17 4.77 30.18
C CYS A 199 -0.37 5.52 31.50
N ASP A 200 -0.05 6.81 31.54
CA ASP A 200 -0.19 7.66 32.73
C ASP A 200 -1.65 8.05 33.04
N THR A 201 -2.49 8.26 32.01
CA THR A 201 -3.81 8.89 32.21
C THR A 201 -5.02 8.00 31.96
N VAL A 202 -4.89 6.88 31.25
CA VAL A 202 -6.04 5.99 30.99
C VAL A 202 -6.40 5.23 32.25
N GLN A 203 -7.66 5.28 32.66
CA GLN A 203 -8.19 4.52 33.80
C GLN A 203 -9.24 3.51 33.32
N GLY A 204 -9.59 2.53 34.16
CA GLY A 204 -10.55 1.49 33.80
C GLY A 204 -9.97 0.44 32.85
N ASP A 205 -10.70 0.08 31.79
CA ASP A 205 -10.22 -0.88 30.80
C ASP A 205 -9.04 -0.33 29.99
N ARG A 206 -7.90 -0.97 30.19
CA ARG A 206 -6.61 -0.65 29.57
C ARG A 206 -6.12 -1.75 28.64
N SER A 207 -6.90 -2.81 28.43
CA SER A 207 -6.54 -3.97 27.61
C SER A 207 -6.15 -3.59 26.17
N TRP A 208 -6.77 -2.54 25.63
CA TRP A 208 -6.50 -2.01 24.29
C TRP A 208 -5.10 -1.37 24.16
N LEU A 209 -4.48 -0.94 25.27
CA LEU A 209 -3.15 -0.33 25.26
C LEU A 209 -2.10 -1.27 24.68
N ARG A 210 -2.26 -2.59 24.80
CA ARG A 210 -1.34 -3.58 24.22
C ARG A 210 -1.15 -3.43 22.70
N LYS A 211 -2.17 -2.93 21.99
CA LYS A 211 -2.10 -2.67 20.54
C LYS A 211 -1.39 -1.36 20.21
N ILE A 212 -1.29 -0.44 21.17
CA ILE A 212 -0.56 0.83 20.99
C ILE A 212 0.93 0.57 21.19
N ARG A 213 1.69 0.69 20.11
CA ARG A 213 3.12 0.36 20.05
C ARG A 213 3.96 1.64 19.85
N PRO A 214 4.93 1.91 20.74
CA PRO A 214 5.85 3.02 20.53
C PRO A 214 6.71 2.77 19.29
N PHE A 215 6.91 3.82 18.48
CA PHE A 215 7.78 3.81 17.30
C PHE A 215 8.31 5.21 17.02
N TRP A 216 9.50 5.33 16.39
CA TRP A 216 10.09 6.61 16.01
C TRP A 216 9.17 7.44 15.11
N GLY A 217 9.18 8.77 15.25
CA GLY A 217 8.22 9.64 14.57
C GLY A 217 6.81 9.43 15.11
N HIS A 218 5.80 9.32 14.24
CA HIS A 218 4.40 9.06 14.62
C HIS A 218 3.88 10.00 15.73
N ASP A 219 4.34 11.24 15.69
CA ASP A 219 4.05 12.30 16.65
C ASP A 219 2.92 13.21 16.16
N TYR A 220 2.73 13.34 14.85
CA TYR A 220 1.63 14.07 14.22
C TYR A 220 0.56 13.17 13.57
N HIS A 221 0.83 11.88 13.46
CA HIS A 221 -0.10 10.84 12.97
C HIS A 221 0.11 9.55 13.76
N PHE A 222 -0.88 8.68 13.73
CA PHE A 222 -0.73 7.29 14.13
C PHE A 222 -0.89 6.36 12.94
N HIS A 223 -0.11 5.29 12.93
CA HIS A 223 -0.13 4.25 11.90
C HIS A 223 -1.05 3.13 12.37
N VAL A 224 -2.14 2.88 11.66
CA VAL A 224 -3.02 1.73 11.90
C VAL A 224 -2.59 0.57 11.02
N ARG A 225 -2.46 -0.63 11.61
CA ARG A 225 -2.19 -1.88 10.90
C ARG A 225 -3.27 -2.91 11.17
N ILE A 226 -3.80 -3.50 10.11
CA ILE A 226 -4.71 -4.65 10.22
C ILE A 226 -3.98 -5.97 9.95
N GLY A 227 -4.56 -7.07 10.45
CA GLY A 227 -4.08 -8.42 10.19
C GLY A 227 -4.30 -8.88 8.76
N CYS A 228 -3.70 -10.01 8.40
CA CYS A 228 -3.88 -10.61 7.08
C CYS A 228 -5.36 -10.98 6.82
N PRO A 229 -5.97 -10.46 5.73
CA PRO A 229 -7.35 -10.78 5.37
C PRO A 229 -7.56 -12.26 5.08
N LYS A 230 -8.77 -12.74 5.34
CA LYS A 230 -9.18 -14.10 4.94
C LYS A 230 -9.05 -14.26 3.43
N GLY A 231 -8.46 -15.35 2.96
CA GLY A 231 -8.26 -15.61 1.53
C GLY A 231 -6.98 -15.01 0.93
N SER A 232 -6.25 -14.17 1.66
CA SER A 232 -4.92 -13.67 1.23
C SER A 232 -3.83 -14.73 1.43
N VAL A 233 -3.84 -15.77 0.60
CA VAL A 233 -2.82 -16.82 0.62
C VAL A 233 -1.44 -16.22 0.30
N GLY A 234 -0.48 -16.40 1.22
CA GLY A 234 0.85 -15.82 1.10
C GLY A 234 1.03 -14.46 1.78
N CYS A 235 -0.02 -13.90 2.42
CA CYS A 235 0.13 -12.84 3.41
C CYS A 235 0.81 -13.39 4.67
N LYS A 236 1.84 -12.70 5.16
CA LYS A 236 2.60 -13.07 6.35
C LYS A 236 2.26 -12.17 7.52
N SER A 237 1.62 -12.73 8.54
CA SER A 237 1.32 -12.03 9.79
C SER A 237 2.59 -11.62 10.54
N GLN A 238 2.47 -10.59 11.37
CA GLN A 238 3.46 -10.31 12.41
C GLN A 238 3.27 -11.26 13.59
N ALA A 239 4.30 -11.36 14.44
CA ALA A 239 4.12 -11.96 15.77
C ALA A 239 2.95 -11.27 16.52
N ALA A 240 2.25 -11.97 17.39
CA ALA A 240 1.20 -11.35 18.20
C ALA A 240 1.76 -10.23 19.09
N VAL A 241 0.97 -9.19 19.36
CA VAL A 241 1.35 -8.21 20.39
C VAL A 241 1.36 -8.89 21.76
N PRO A 242 2.30 -8.54 22.66
CA PRO A 242 2.31 -9.07 24.02
C PRO A 242 0.94 -8.92 24.71
N GLN A 243 0.66 -9.80 25.68
CA GLN A 243 -0.55 -9.67 26.50
C GLN A 243 -0.46 -8.47 27.44
N SER A 244 0.76 -8.02 27.79
CA SER A 244 0.95 -6.83 28.61
C SER A 244 0.53 -5.56 27.87
N GLU A 245 0.16 -4.54 28.63
CA GLU A 245 -0.18 -3.21 28.11
C GLU A 245 1.04 -2.53 27.44
N GLY A 246 2.26 -2.97 27.77
CA GLY A 246 3.50 -2.32 27.34
C GLY A 246 3.68 -0.94 28.00
N CYS A 247 3.27 -0.81 29.27
CA CYS A 247 3.48 0.37 30.13
C CYS A 247 4.55 0.09 31.21
N ASP A 248 5.52 -0.76 30.87
CA ASP A 248 6.53 -1.30 31.77
C ASP A 248 7.95 -0.89 31.31
N LYS A 249 8.98 -1.67 31.68
CA LYS A 249 10.37 -1.45 31.26
C LYS A 249 10.54 -1.35 29.73
N SER A 250 9.69 -2.03 28.95
CA SER A 250 9.69 -1.93 27.48
C SER A 250 9.35 -0.53 26.98
N LEU A 251 8.53 0.24 27.72
CA LEU A 251 8.27 1.64 27.43
C LEU A 251 9.37 2.54 27.99
N ALA A 252 9.86 2.25 29.20
CA ALA A 252 10.91 3.04 29.84
C ALA A 252 12.20 3.13 28.99
N TRP A 253 12.54 2.08 28.23
CA TRP A 253 13.67 2.08 27.30
C TRP A 253 13.62 3.23 26.27
N TRP A 254 12.43 3.62 25.82
CA TRP A 254 12.24 4.74 24.87
C TRP A 254 12.59 6.11 25.46
N PHE A 255 12.72 6.21 26.78
CA PHE A 255 13.10 7.42 27.51
C PHE A 255 14.56 7.36 28.00
N THR A 256 15.36 6.46 27.42
CA THR A 256 16.83 6.46 27.52
C THR A 256 17.46 7.08 26.26
N GLU A 257 18.76 7.34 26.26
CA GLU A 257 19.46 7.87 25.09
C GLU A 257 19.63 6.86 23.94
N GLU A 258 19.66 5.56 24.27
CA GLU A 258 19.99 4.47 23.34
C GLU A 258 19.15 4.49 22.05
N PRO A 259 17.79 4.54 22.08
CA PRO A 259 16.97 4.56 20.87
C PRO A 259 17.12 5.81 20.00
N TRP A 260 17.72 6.88 20.52
CA TRP A 260 17.86 8.17 19.83
C TRP A 260 19.29 8.43 19.37
N ARG A 261 20.23 7.54 19.73
CA ARG A 261 21.62 7.67 19.31
C ARG A 261 21.72 7.51 17.79
N PRO A 262 22.34 8.47 17.08
CA PRO A 262 22.62 8.32 15.66
C PRO A 262 23.48 7.07 15.41
N ALA A 263 23.23 6.39 14.29
CA ALA A 263 24.07 5.26 13.90
C ALA A 263 25.51 5.73 13.66
N THR A 264 26.48 5.00 14.20
CA THR A 264 27.91 5.23 13.96
C THR A 264 28.35 4.42 12.75
N GLY A 265 28.76 5.07 11.66
CA GLY A 265 29.23 4.40 10.45
C GLY A 265 28.63 4.98 9.15
N PRO A 266 29.02 4.45 7.98
CA PRO A 266 28.42 4.86 6.72
C PRO A 266 26.92 4.53 6.72
N GLN A 267 26.11 5.47 6.27
CA GLN A 267 24.66 5.30 6.21
C GLN A 267 24.32 4.21 5.19
N GLU A 268 23.78 3.08 5.66
CA GLU A 268 23.24 2.05 4.76
C GLU A 268 22.06 2.61 3.95
N PRO A 269 21.94 2.23 2.66
CA PRO A 269 20.80 2.62 1.86
C PRO A 269 19.52 2.05 2.47
N LYS A 270 18.42 2.81 2.38
CA LYS A 270 17.13 2.33 2.89
C LYS A 270 16.73 1.10 2.09
N ALA A 271 16.10 0.11 2.74
CA ALA A 271 15.72 -1.14 2.09
C ALA A 271 14.93 -0.93 0.78
N ARG A 272 14.02 0.05 0.72
CA ARG A 272 13.27 0.39 -0.49
C ARG A 272 14.13 0.90 -1.66
N ASP A 273 15.31 1.46 -1.38
CA ASP A 273 16.20 2.07 -2.35
C ASP A 273 17.13 1.04 -3.01
N VAL A 274 17.13 -0.21 -2.51
CA VAL A 274 17.91 -1.34 -3.06
C VAL A 274 17.05 -2.57 -3.38
N MET A 275 15.76 -2.55 -3.03
CA MET A 275 14.88 -3.69 -3.24
C MET A 275 14.46 -3.82 -4.71
N THR A 276 14.80 -4.96 -5.31
CA THR A 276 14.40 -5.35 -6.67
C THR A 276 13.18 -6.26 -6.66
N MET A 277 12.60 -6.55 -7.84
CA MET A 277 11.44 -7.44 -7.96
C MET A 277 11.73 -8.88 -7.53
N SER A 278 12.97 -9.36 -7.70
CA SER A 278 13.40 -10.68 -7.24
C SER A 278 13.37 -10.84 -5.72
N ALA A 279 13.46 -9.73 -4.97
CA ALA A 279 13.33 -9.77 -3.52
C ALA A 279 11.87 -9.89 -3.04
N LEU A 280 10.88 -9.61 -3.89
CA LEU A 280 9.45 -9.66 -3.54
C LEU A 280 8.84 -11.06 -3.77
N PRO A 281 7.69 -11.38 -3.12
CA PRO A 281 6.94 -12.59 -3.43
C PRO A 281 6.67 -12.74 -4.94
N ALA A 282 6.73 -13.96 -5.48
CA ALA A 282 6.52 -14.20 -6.91
C ALA A 282 5.18 -13.66 -7.43
N ALA A 283 4.12 -13.71 -6.60
CA ALA A 283 2.82 -13.13 -6.88
C ALA A 283 2.90 -11.63 -7.25
N CYS A 284 3.87 -10.89 -6.74
CA CYS A 284 4.02 -9.47 -7.02
C CYS A 284 4.38 -9.15 -8.47
N ARG A 285 5.00 -10.08 -9.20
CA ARG A 285 5.18 -9.93 -10.65
C ARG A 285 3.85 -10.05 -11.39
N VAL A 286 2.98 -10.96 -10.95
CA VAL A 286 1.63 -11.14 -11.51
C VAL A 286 0.77 -9.91 -11.22
N VAL A 287 0.80 -9.41 -9.98
CA VAL A 287 0.10 -8.16 -9.60
C VAL A 287 0.57 -6.99 -10.44
N LEU A 288 1.87 -6.83 -10.63
CA LEU A 288 2.42 -5.72 -11.41
C LEU A 288 2.04 -5.79 -12.90
N ALA A 289 1.89 -7.00 -13.46
CA ALA A 289 1.52 -7.21 -14.86
C ALA A 289 0.00 -7.26 -15.12
N ALA A 290 -0.82 -7.32 -14.08
CA ALA A 290 -2.27 -7.44 -14.21
C ALA A 290 -2.91 -6.23 -14.95
N PRO A 291 -4.05 -6.42 -15.63
CA PRO A 291 -4.79 -5.30 -16.21
C PRO A 291 -5.26 -4.32 -15.13
N SER A 292 -5.44 -3.06 -15.51
CA SER A 292 -6.06 -2.04 -14.67
C SER A 292 -7.59 -2.05 -14.84
N PRO A 293 -8.36 -1.57 -13.84
CA PRO A 293 -9.78 -1.30 -14.01
C PRO A 293 -10.01 -0.20 -15.07
N PRO A 294 -11.24 -0.06 -15.60
CA PRO A 294 -11.55 0.96 -16.61
C PRO A 294 -11.38 2.40 -16.12
N SER A 295 -11.49 2.64 -14.81
CA SER A 295 -11.26 3.96 -14.21
C SER A 295 -11.02 3.87 -12.70
N GLU A 296 -10.52 4.95 -12.11
CA GLU A 296 -10.41 5.14 -10.66
C GLU A 296 -11.78 5.16 -9.96
N ALA A 297 -12.79 5.75 -10.61
CA ALA A 297 -14.14 5.81 -10.08
C ALA A 297 -14.77 4.42 -9.93
N ALA A 298 -14.47 3.49 -10.85
CA ALA A 298 -14.97 2.11 -10.80
C ALA A 298 -14.49 1.31 -9.58
N VAL A 299 -13.44 1.77 -8.90
CA VAL A 299 -12.79 1.09 -7.78
C VAL A 299 -12.58 2.03 -6.58
N THR A 300 -13.38 3.09 -6.48
CA THR A 300 -13.38 3.99 -5.32
C THR A 300 -14.62 3.73 -4.48
N LEU A 301 -14.44 3.52 -3.17
CA LEU A 301 -15.54 3.46 -2.21
C LEU A 301 -16.07 4.88 -1.96
N VAL A 302 -17.33 5.14 -2.33
CA VAL A 302 -17.95 6.47 -2.26
C VAL A 302 -18.85 6.69 -1.04
N ASP A 303 -19.47 5.64 -0.47
CA ASP A 303 -20.12 5.58 0.86
C ASP A 303 -20.71 4.15 1.05
N ALA A 304 -20.95 3.70 2.29
CA ALA A 304 -21.36 2.33 2.63
C ALA A 304 -22.57 1.71 1.87
N ALA A 305 -23.38 2.51 1.17
CA ALA A 305 -24.53 1.99 0.43
C ALA A 305 -24.12 1.18 -0.82
N ASP A 306 -22.97 1.49 -1.43
CA ASP A 306 -22.56 0.89 -2.69
C ASP A 306 -21.06 0.54 -2.66
N ALA A 307 -20.76 -0.70 -2.26
CA ALA A 307 -19.44 -1.26 -2.54
C ALA A 307 -19.22 -1.25 -4.07
N PRO A 308 -18.11 -0.68 -4.58
CA PRO A 308 -17.87 -0.65 -6.02
C PRO A 308 -17.86 -2.07 -6.60
N SER A 309 -18.76 -2.34 -7.55
CA SER A 309 -19.18 -3.66 -8.04
C SER A 309 -18.11 -4.50 -8.77
N TYR A 310 -16.84 -4.10 -8.74
CA TYR A 310 -15.72 -4.85 -9.33
C TYR A 310 -14.93 -5.69 -8.33
N ALA A 311 -15.12 -5.48 -7.01
CA ALA A 311 -14.47 -6.31 -5.98
C ALA A 311 -14.98 -7.76 -5.94
N ALA A 312 -16.09 -8.08 -6.64
CA ALA A 312 -16.74 -9.39 -6.63
C ALA A 312 -16.61 -10.18 -7.95
N ALA A 313 -16.02 -9.62 -9.01
CA ALA A 313 -15.88 -10.34 -10.26
C ALA A 313 -14.59 -11.17 -10.26
N ALA A 314 -14.70 -12.46 -9.92
CA ALA A 314 -13.76 -13.44 -10.44
C ALA A 314 -13.67 -13.27 -11.97
N PRO A 315 -12.49 -13.39 -12.60
CA PRO A 315 -12.44 -13.41 -14.05
C PRO A 315 -13.37 -14.53 -14.52
N LYS A 316 -14.34 -14.20 -15.39
CA LYS A 316 -15.06 -15.24 -16.13
C LYS A 316 -13.99 -16.17 -16.74
N PRO A 317 -14.15 -17.50 -16.67
CA PRO A 317 -13.27 -18.40 -17.40
C PRO A 317 -13.20 -17.89 -18.84
N LEU A 318 -11.99 -17.78 -19.40
CA LEU A 318 -11.83 -17.52 -20.82
C LEU A 318 -12.69 -18.58 -21.53
N GLN A 319 -13.78 -18.15 -22.17
CA GLN A 319 -14.49 -19.03 -23.08
C GLN A 319 -13.46 -19.46 -24.13
N PRO A 320 -13.33 -20.76 -24.43
CA PRO A 320 -12.47 -21.19 -25.52
C PRO A 320 -12.90 -20.40 -26.76
N ALA A 321 -11.92 -19.85 -27.46
CA ALA A 321 -12.14 -19.08 -28.68
C ALA A 321 -13.13 -19.84 -29.56
N ALA A 322 -14.21 -19.17 -29.94
CA ALA A 322 -15.22 -19.75 -30.82
C ALA A 322 -14.53 -20.32 -32.06
N ASP A 323 -14.83 -21.58 -32.34
CA ASP A 323 -14.42 -22.27 -33.56
C ASP A 323 -14.82 -21.42 -34.77
N PRO A 324 -13.88 -21.00 -35.63
CA PRO A 324 -14.20 -20.19 -36.80
C PRO A 324 -15.19 -20.86 -37.76
N ALA A 325 -15.40 -22.18 -37.65
CA ALA A 325 -16.45 -22.89 -38.38
C ALA A 325 -17.89 -22.49 -37.96
N SER A 326 -18.08 -22.01 -36.73
CA SER A 326 -19.39 -21.62 -36.18
C SER A 326 -19.85 -20.23 -36.66
N LEU A 327 -18.93 -19.38 -37.12
CA LEU A 327 -19.24 -18.06 -37.69
C LEU A 327 -19.78 -18.14 -39.14
N LEU A 328 -19.49 -19.23 -39.86
CA LEU A 328 -19.92 -19.43 -41.24
C LEU A 328 -21.36 -19.98 -41.35
N HIS A 329 -21.91 -20.57 -40.29
CA HIS A 329 -23.28 -21.12 -40.27
C HIS A 329 -24.38 -20.09 -39.94
N SER A 330 -24.00 -18.87 -39.53
CA SER A 330 -24.93 -17.85 -39.01
C SER A 330 -25.29 -16.75 -40.02
N LEU A 331 -24.71 -16.78 -41.23
CA LEU A 331 -25.02 -15.81 -42.28
C LEU A 331 -26.17 -16.33 -43.15
N GLN A 332 -27.41 -16.07 -42.72
CA GLN A 332 -28.56 -16.15 -43.62
C GLN A 332 -28.66 -14.88 -44.49
N PRO A 333 -29.12 -15.02 -45.76
CA PRO A 333 -29.14 -13.93 -46.72
C PRO A 333 -30.42 -13.08 -46.57
N ALA A 334 -30.37 -12.07 -45.73
CA ALA A 334 -31.26 -10.91 -45.84
C ALA A 334 -30.49 -9.67 -45.37
N ASP A 335 -30.63 -8.59 -46.14
CA ASP A 335 -30.10 -7.25 -45.86
C ASP A 335 -28.62 -6.99 -46.21
N ILE A 336 -28.27 -7.19 -47.49
CA ILE A 336 -27.15 -6.46 -48.12
C ILE A 336 -27.73 -5.22 -48.82
N PRO A 337 -27.41 -3.98 -48.39
CA PRO A 337 -27.83 -2.77 -49.08
C PRO A 337 -27.17 -2.67 -50.46
N ARG A 338 -27.94 -2.40 -51.51
CA ARG A 338 -27.40 -2.13 -52.85
C ARG A 338 -26.80 -0.71 -52.91
N PRO A 339 -25.60 -0.52 -53.48
CA PRO A 339 -25.02 0.81 -53.65
C PRO A 339 -25.79 1.64 -54.69
N THR A 340 -26.08 2.90 -54.37
CA THR A 340 -26.70 3.88 -55.27
C THR A 340 -25.67 4.57 -56.17
N PRO A 341 -26.00 4.91 -57.43
CA PRO A 341 -25.08 5.61 -58.33
C PRO A 341 -24.74 7.04 -57.88
N ARG A 342 -23.53 7.49 -58.23
CA ARG A 342 -23.02 8.84 -58.01
C ARG A 342 -23.80 9.88 -58.83
N PRO A 343 -24.27 11.00 -58.26
CA PRO A 343 -24.89 12.06 -59.05
C PRO A 343 -23.84 12.82 -59.88
N TYR A 344 -24.18 13.11 -61.13
CA TYR A 344 -23.39 13.96 -62.03
C TYR A 344 -23.66 15.44 -61.73
N ARG A 345 -22.64 16.17 -61.28
CA ARG A 345 -22.17 17.44 -61.84
C ARG A 345 -20.86 17.85 -61.21
#